data_AF-G0V0S5-F1
#
_entry.id   AF-G0V0S5-F1
#
_cell.length_a   1.000
_cell.length_b   1.000
_cell.length_c   1.000
_cell.angle_alpha   90.00
_cell.angle_beta   90.00
_cell.angle_gamma   90.00
#
_symmetry.space_group_name_H-M   'P 1'
#
loop_
_entity.id
_entity.type
_entity.pdbx_description
1 polymer ?
#
loop_
_entity_poly.entity_id
_entity_poly.type
_entity_poly.pdbx_seq_one_letter_code
_entity_poly.pdbx_strand_id
1 'polypeptide(L)'
;MSEPLHEVLLSLLAVQEGTRLREKIVNTAGLLTAVEDEKYPASAVEVVDLWSSEAERRTLAERKLASLWIAAKFWGMSLQRVSLSTIVTDLLYRRGTSLHEEEELCGAGWGDVMEMVSRLHEAEMVLLRRQKFVVPGVCLGVS
;
A
#
# COMPACT_ATOMS: atom_id res chain seq x y z
N MET A 1 19.13 -2.09 3.66
CA MET A 1 18.27 -2.80 2.70
C MET A 1 16.86 -2.30 2.94
N SER A 2 16.15 -1.87 1.91
CA SER A 2 14.79 -1.36 2.08
C SER A 2 13.81 -2.54 2.19
N GLU A 3 12.78 -2.38 3.02
CA GLU A 3 11.82 -3.46 3.30
C GLU A 3 10.79 -3.58 2.16
N PRO A 4 10.34 -4.81 1.80
CA PRO A 4 9.25 -4.99 0.85
C PRO A 4 7.96 -4.32 1.34
N LEU A 5 7.34 -3.50 0.50
CA LEU A 5 6.19 -2.67 0.87
C LEU A 5 5.00 -3.50 1.39
N HIS A 6 4.75 -4.67 0.80
CA HIS A 6 3.65 -5.54 1.20
C HIS A 6 3.87 -6.12 2.60
N GLU A 7 5.09 -6.52 2.94
CA GLU A 7 5.44 -7.04 4.27
C GLU A 7 5.25 -5.98 5.34
N VAL A 8 5.75 -4.77 5.08
CA VAL A 8 5.63 -3.64 6.01
C VAL A 8 4.17 -3.28 6.24
N LEU A 9 3.37 -3.16 5.18
CA LEU A 9 1.97 -2.82 5.33
C LEU A 9 1.21 -3.90 6.11
N LEU A 10 1.41 -5.18 5.79
CA LEU A 10 0.74 -6.27 6.50
C LEU A 10 1.14 -6.29 7.98
N SER A 11 2.41 -6.02 8.29
CA SER A 11 2.91 -5.84 9.66
C SER A 11 2.21 -4.67 10.38
N LEU A 12 2.12 -3.50 9.75
CA LEU A 12 1.42 -2.32 10.30
C LEU A 12 -0.08 -2.58 10.54
N LEU A 13 -0.68 -3.42 9.70
CA LEU A 13 -2.08 -3.86 9.84
C LEU A 13 -2.26 -5.03 10.82
N ALA A 14 -1.19 -5.44 11.52
CA ALA A 14 -1.17 -6.58 12.43
C ALA A 14 -1.67 -7.90 11.78
N VAL A 15 -1.48 -8.05 10.48
CA VAL A 15 -1.80 -9.28 9.74
C VAL A 15 -0.68 -10.29 9.93
N GLN A 16 -0.96 -11.36 10.68
CA GLN A 16 0.02 -12.39 10.99
C GLN A 16 0.49 -13.15 9.73
N GLU A 17 1.78 -13.48 9.73
CA GLU A 17 2.40 -14.30 8.68
C GLU A 17 1.78 -15.69 8.60
N GLY A 18 1.77 -16.28 7.41
CA GLY A 18 1.22 -17.63 7.18
C GLY A 18 -0.30 -17.76 7.36
N THR A 19 -1.02 -16.66 7.62
CA THR A 19 -2.48 -16.70 7.73
C THR A 19 -3.16 -16.72 6.35
N ARG A 20 -4.30 -17.42 6.26
CA ARG A 20 -5.17 -17.35 5.09
C ARG A 20 -5.65 -15.94 4.77
N LEU A 21 -5.73 -15.07 5.78
CA LEU A 21 -6.06 -13.66 5.59
C LEU A 21 -4.97 -12.95 4.77
N ARG A 22 -3.70 -13.15 5.13
CA ARG A 22 -2.56 -12.59 4.39
C ARG A 22 -2.60 -13.00 2.92
N GLU A 23 -2.79 -14.29 2.65
CA GLU A 23 -2.92 -14.82 1.28
C GLU A 23 -4.08 -14.16 0.54
N LYS A 24 -5.25 -14.03 1.17
CA LYS A 24 -6.42 -13.38 0.58
C LYS A 24 -6.16 -11.91 0.24
N ILE A 25 -5.52 -11.16 1.14
CA ILE A 25 -5.17 -9.75 0.91
C ILE A 25 -4.19 -9.64 -0.26
N VAL A 26 -3.11 -10.42 -0.25
CA VAL A 26 -2.09 -10.40 -1.30
C VAL A 26 -2.69 -10.80 -2.66
N ASN A 27 -3.51 -11.84 -2.70
CA ASN A 27 -4.17 -12.31 -3.91
C ASN A 27 -5.17 -11.28 -4.46
N THR A 28 -6.05 -10.73 -3.62
CA THR A 28 -6.99 -9.67 -4.04
C THR A 28 -6.24 -8.44 -4.53
N ALA A 29 -5.17 -8.01 -3.85
CA ALA A 29 -4.34 -6.90 -4.28
C ALA A 29 -3.68 -7.15 -5.65
N GLY A 30 -3.19 -8.37 -5.89
CA GLY A 30 -2.67 -8.77 -7.20
C GLY A 30 -3.73 -8.76 -8.30
N LEU A 31 -4.93 -9.26 -8.02
CA LEU A 31 -6.04 -9.23 -8.99
C LEU A 31 -6.48 -7.80 -9.34
N LEU A 32 -6.34 -6.85 -8.41
CA LEU A 32 -6.62 -5.43 -8.66
C LEU A 32 -5.62 -4.79 -9.63
N THR A 33 -4.36 -5.26 -9.69
CA THR A 33 -3.31 -4.69 -10.55
C THR A 33 -2.98 -5.50 -11.80
N ALA A 34 -3.46 -6.76 -11.88
CA ALA A 34 -3.16 -7.72 -12.95
C ALA A 34 -3.45 -7.23 -14.39
N VAL A 35 -4.32 -6.24 -14.57
CA VAL A 35 -4.67 -5.70 -15.91
C VAL A 35 -3.59 -4.77 -16.47
N GLU A 36 -2.68 -4.25 -15.65
CA GLU A 36 -1.61 -3.32 -16.08
C GLU A 36 -0.19 -3.86 -15.94
N ASP A 37 0.01 -4.87 -15.09
CA ASP A 37 1.34 -5.41 -14.77
C ASP A 37 1.95 -6.28 -15.89
N GLU A 38 1.31 -6.42 -17.07
CA GLU A 38 1.95 -7.08 -18.23
C GLU A 38 3.24 -6.37 -18.69
N LYS A 39 3.41 -5.08 -18.34
CA LYS A 39 4.59 -4.28 -18.70
C LYS A 39 5.70 -4.23 -17.65
N TYR A 40 5.41 -4.56 -16.39
CA TYR A 40 6.37 -4.45 -15.31
C TYR A 40 6.41 -5.79 -14.58
N PRO A 41 7.55 -6.50 -14.57
CA PRO A 41 7.65 -7.69 -13.74
C PRO A 41 7.29 -7.29 -12.31
N ALA A 42 6.71 -8.23 -11.55
CA ALA A 42 6.42 -8.09 -10.13
C ALA A 42 7.71 -7.96 -9.29
N SER A 43 8.59 -7.02 -9.66
CA SER A 43 9.71 -6.59 -8.86
C SER A 43 9.17 -6.22 -7.49
N ALA A 44 9.90 -6.64 -6.46
CA ALA A 44 9.52 -6.37 -5.09
C ALA A 44 9.56 -4.86 -4.89
N VAL A 45 8.40 -4.21 -4.98
CA VAL A 45 8.23 -2.79 -4.62
C VAL A 45 8.64 -2.64 -3.16
N GLU A 46 9.52 -1.68 -2.91
CA GLU A 46 10.05 -1.41 -1.58
C GLU A 46 9.43 -0.12 -1.00
N VAL A 47 9.55 0.08 0.32
CA VAL A 47 8.99 1.28 0.98
C VAL A 47 9.60 2.57 0.43
N VAL A 48 10.90 2.59 0.10
CA VAL A 48 11.58 3.76 -0.45
C VAL A 48 11.03 4.21 -1.81
N ASP A 49 10.44 3.30 -2.59
CA ASP A 49 9.91 3.62 -3.92
C ASP A 49 8.74 4.61 -3.84
N LEU A 50 8.00 4.66 -2.73
CA LEU A 50 6.90 5.62 -2.49
C LEU A 50 7.38 7.08 -2.53
N TRP A 51 8.65 7.34 -2.24
CA TRP A 51 9.23 8.69 -2.32
C TRP A 51 10.33 8.78 -3.36
N SER A 52 10.35 7.87 -4.33
CA SER A 52 11.30 7.92 -5.44
C SER A 52 11.10 9.19 -6.26
N SER A 53 12.21 9.78 -6.71
CA SER A 53 12.22 10.85 -7.71
C SER A 53 11.78 10.32 -9.09
N GLU A 54 11.93 9.02 -9.33
CA GLU A 54 11.49 8.34 -10.54
C GLU A 54 9.96 8.15 -10.51
N ALA A 55 9.24 8.89 -11.37
CA ALA A 55 7.78 8.92 -11.37
C ALA A 55 7.15 7.55 -11.64
N GLU A 56 7.77 6.72 -12.48
CA GLU A 56 7.26 5.38 -12.81
C GLU A 56 7.34 4.44 -11.59
N ARG A 57 8.49 4.40 -10.91
CA ARG A 57 8.65 3.64 -9.66
C ARG A 57 7.68 4.10 -8.59
N ARG A 58 7.57 5.41 -8.39
CA ARG A 58 6.66 5.98 -7.41
C ARG A 58 5.21 5.61 -7.70
N THR A 59 4.78 5.74 -8.95
CA THR A 59 3.42 5.36 -9.38
C THR A 59 3.15 3.88 -9.15
N LEU A 60 4.13 3.00 -9.42
CA LEU A 60 4.01 1.56 -9.14
C LEU A 60 3.85 1.30 -7.64
N ALA A 61 4.62 1.99 -6.81
CA ALA A 61 4.56 1.86 -5.36
C ALA A 61 3.23 2.37 -4.77
N GLU A 62 2.76 3.52 -5.23
CA GLU A 62 1.45 4.07 -4.85
C GLU A 62 0.31 3.12 -5.23
N ARG A 63 0.34 2.57 -6.45
CA ARG A 63 -0.66 1.56 -6.88
C ARG A 63 -0.61 0.30 -6.04
N LYS A 64 0.58 -0.20 -5.72
CA LYS A 64 0.76 -1.38 -4.88
C LYS A 64 0.24 -1.16 -3.47
N LEU A 65 0.55 -0.01 -2.87
CA LEU A 65 0.03 0.38 -1.55
C LEU A 65 -1.50 0.52 -1.59
N ALA A 66 -2.04 1.20 -2.60
CA ALA A 66 -3.48 1.38 -2.76
C ALA A 66 -4.22 0.05 -2.96
N SER A 67 -3.67 -0.88 -3.76
CA SER A 67 -4.31 -2.18 -4.00
C SER A 67 -4.33 -3.06 -2.75
N LEU A 68 -3.23 -3.06 -1.98
CA LEU A 68 -3.18 -3.74 -0.69
C LEU A 68 -4.12 -3.09 0.33
N TRP A 69 -4.20 -1.75 0.36
CA TRP A 69 -5.11 -1.01 1.22
C TRP A 69 -6.58 -1.33 0.91
N ILE A 70 -6.98 -1.34 -0.36
CA ILE A 70 -8.31 -1.79 -0.79
C ILE A 70 -8.56 -3.23 -0.32
N ALA A 71 -7.65 -4.15 -0.65
CA ALA A 71 -7.81 -5.56 -0.30
C ALA A 71 -7.99 -5.77 1.21
N ALA A 72 -7.17 -5.10 2.01
CA ALA A 72 -7.25 -5.17 3.46
C ALA A 72 -8.61 -4.65 3.98
N LYS A 73 -9.10 -3.50 3.47
CA LYS A 73 -10.41 -2.93 3.83
C LYS A 73 -11.55 -3.92 3.61
N PHE A 74 -11.53 -4.61 2.47
CA PHE A 74 -12.59 -5.53 2.10
C PHE A 74 -12.52 -6.89 2.81
N TRP A 75 -11.34 -7.39 3.18
CA TRP A 75 -11.20 -8.61 3.97
C TRP A 75 -11.45 -8.41 5.47
N GLY A 76 -11.81 -7.19 5.89
CA GLY A 76 -12.66 -6.95 7.06
C GLY A 76 -12.06 -7.25 8.43
N MET A 77 -10.76 -7.52 8.54
CA MET A 77 -10.15 -7.79 9.84
C MET A 77 -9.48 -6.53 10.39
N SER A 78 -10.08 -5.95 11.44
CA SER A 78 -9.44 -5.03 12.39
C SER A 78 -9.00 -3.62 11.89
N LEU A 79 -9.41 -3.18 10.70
CA LEU A 79 -9.03 -1.85 10.18
C LEU A 79 -9.73 -0.65 10.85
N GLN A 80 -10.64 -0.88 11.80
CA GLN A 80 -11.45 0.19 12.40
C GLN A 80 -10.64 1.26 13.16
N ARG A 81 -9.34 1.07 13.38
CA ARG A 81 -8.49 1.97 14.17
C ARG A 81 -7.29 2.56 13.43
N VAL A 82 -7.04 2.16 12.18
CA VAL A 82 -5.87 2.60 11.43
C VAL A 82 -6.33 3.39 10.21
N SER A 83 -6.00 4.68 10.17
CA SER A 83 -6.25 5.51 8.99
C SER A 83 -5.11 5.38 7.98
N LEU A 84 -5.40 5.71 6.72
CA LEU A 84 -4.38 5.79 5.67
C LEU A 84 -3.27 6.79 6.04
N SER A 85 -3.61 7.89 6.72
CA SER A 85 -2.63 8.87 7.20
C SER A 85 -1.70 8.30 8.26
N THR A 86 -2.20 7.48 9.19
CA THR A 86 -1.36 6.77 10.16
C THR A 86 -0.40 5.82 9.45
N ILE A 87 -0.88 5.04 8.48
CA ILE A 87 -0.02 4.13 7.69
C ILE A 87 1.08 4.90 6.96
N VAL A 88 0.75 5.99 6.28
CA VAL A 88 1.73 6.80 5.56
C VAL A 88 2.75 7.42 6.52
N THR A 89 2.31 7.87 7.69
CA THR A 89 3.19 8.41 8.74
C THR A 89 4.16 7.34 9.24
N ASP A 90 3.66 6.13 9.51
CA ASP A 90 4.50 5.01 9.97
C ASP A 90 5.49 4.55 8.89
N LEU A 91 5.07 4.52 7.62
CA LEU A 91 5.95 4.21 6.48
C LEU A 91 7.04 5.27 6.32
N LEU A 92 6.70 6.55 6.47
CA LEU A 92 7.66 7.66 6.41
C LEU A 92 8.67 7.55 7.57
N TYR A 93 8.21 7.24 8.78
CA TYR A 93 9.08 7.03 9.94
C TYR A 93 10.02 5.84 9.74
N ARG A 94 9.52 4.70 9.24
CA ARG A 94 10.36 3.52 8.91
C ARG A 94 11.39 3.80 7.83
N ARG A 95 11.03 4.58 6.81
CA ARG A 95 11.99 5.07 5.82
C ARG A 95 13.10 5.86 6.52
N GLY A 96 12.72 6.77 7.41
CA GLY A 96 13.65 7.61 8.15
C GLY A 96 14.57 6.88 9.11
N THR A 97 14.12 5.79 9.75
CA THR A 97 14.99 4.97 10.60
C THR A 97 15.93 4.05 9.82
N SER A 98 15.57 3.69 8.57
CA SER A 98 16.42 2.89 7.68
C SER A 98 17.56 3.68 7.02
N LEU A 99 17.38 4.99 6.89
CA LEU A 99 18.36 5.96 6.41
C LEU A 99 18.94 6.65 7.64
N HIS A 100 20.06 6.16 8.15
CA HIS A 100 20.70 6.66 9.37
C HIS A 100 21.29 8.07 9.13
N GLU A 101 20.44 9.08 8.94
CA GLU A 101 20.76 10.49 8.76
C GLU A 101 19.77 11.32 9.59
N GLU A 102 20.13 11.52 10.87
CA GLU A 102 19.35 12.25 11.87
C GLU A 102 19.20 13.75 11.59
N GLU A 103 19.67 14.29 10.46
CA GLU A 103 19.69 15.74 10.21
C GLU A 103 18.70 16.26 9.14
N GLU A 104 18.11 15.41 8.28
CA GLU A 104 17.15 15.88 7.24
C GLU A 104 15.68 15.49 7.49
N LEU A 105 15.40 14.53 8.37
CA LEU A 105 14.03 14.05 8.62
C LEU A 105 13.12 15.00 9.39
N CYS A 106 13.67 16.04 10.02
CA CYS A 106 12.86 17.13 10.56
C CYS A 106 12.17 17.97 9.47
N GLY A 107 12.53 17.79 8.19
CA GLY A 107 11.92 18.44 7.03
C GLY A 107 10.85 17.61 6.31
N ALA A 108 10.73 16.30 6.59
CA ALA A 108 9.69 15.45 6.03
C ALA A 108 8.36 15.74 6.74
N GLY A 109 7.78 16.88 6.38
CA GLY A 109 6.67 17.48 7.11
C GLY A 109 5.36 16.74 6.92
N TRP A 110 4.36 17.14 7.72
CA TRP A 110 2.95 16.79 7.50
C TRP A 110 2.48 17.03 6.06
N GLY A 111 3.14 17.93 5.31
CA GLY A 111 2.91 18.14 3.88
C GLY A 111 3.15 16.89 3.03
N ASP A 112 4.27 16.19 3.24
CA ASP A 112 4.62 14.98 2.48
C ASP A 112 3.64 13.84 2.78
N VAL A 113 3.20 13.73 4.04
CA VAL A 113 2.18 12.77 4.46
C VAL A 113 0.86 13.05 3.75
N MET A 114 0.39 14.30 3.77
CA MET A 114 -0.90 14.67 3.16
C MET A 114 -0.87 14.56 1.64
N GLU A 115 0.24 14.93 0.99
CA GLU A 115 0.42 14.74 -0.46
C GLU A 115 0.36 13.24 -0.81
N MET A 116 1.09 12.40 -0.09
CA MET A 116 1.07 10.94 -0.29
C MET A 116 -0.33 10.37 -0.07
N VAL A 117 -1.03 10.77 1.00
CA VAL A 117 -2.42 10.35 1.25
C VAL A 117 -3.33 10.76 0.09
N SER A 118 -3.18 11.97 -0.46
CA SER A 118 -3.95 12.43 -1.63
C SER A 118 -3.70 11.55 -2.84
N ARG A 119 -2.43 11.28 -3.17
CA ARG A 119 -2.05 10.39 -4.29
C ARG A 119 -2.57 8.98 -4.12
N LEU A 120 -2.52 8.44 -2.91
CA LEU A 120 -3.06 7.11 -2.61
C LEU A 120 -4.58 7.06 -2.73
N HIS A 121 -5.28 8.14 -2.36
CA HIS A 121 -6.72 8.23 -2.57
C HIS A 121 -7.08 8.26 -4.06
N GLU A 122 -6.32 9.02 -4.87
CA GLU A 122 -6.47 9.03 -6.32
C GLU A 122 -6.20 7.65 -6.94
N ALA A 123 -5.10 7.00 -6.54
CA ALA A 123 -4.75 5.65 -6.99
C ALA A 123 -5.82 4.63 -6.61
N GLU A 124 -6.36 4.71 -5.40
CA GLU A 124 -7.49 3.88 -4.95
C GLU A 124 -8.70 4.05 -5.87
N MET A 125 -9.11 5.31 -6.14
CA MET A 125 -10.26 5.59 -6.98
C MET A 125 -10.05 5.12 -8.42
N VAL A 126 -8.84 5.23 -8.95
CA VAL A 126 -8.49 4.70 -10.28
C VAL A 126 -8.64 3.17 -10.31
N LEU A 127 -8.08 2.46 -9.33
CA LEU A 127 -8.19 0.99 -9.23
C LEU A 127 -9.65 0.54 -9.11
N LEU A 128 -10.43 1.18 -8.23
CA LEU A 128 -11.83 0.83 -8.03
C LEU A 128 -12.67 1.09 -9.28
N ARG A 129 -12.52 2.24 -9.95
CA ARG A 129 -13.27 2.55 -11.19
C ARG A 129 -13.00 1.54 -12.29
N ARG A 130 -11.75 1.10 -12.45
CA ARG A 130 -11.38 0.08 -13.45
C ARG A 130 -12.09 -1.23 -13.22
N GLN A 131 -12.27 -1.61 -11.96
CA GLN A 131 -12.99 -2.81 -11.59
C GLN A 131 -14.50 -2.59 -11.45
N LYS A 132 -15.03 -1.44 -11.91
CA LYS A 132 -16.44 -1.05 -11.77
C LYS A 132 -16.93 -1.13 -10.31
N PHE A 133 -16.04 -0.78 -9.39
CA PHE A 133 -16.25 -0.84 -7.93
C PHE A 133 -16.49 -2.27 -7.38
N VAL A 134 -16.13 -3.30 -8.14
CA VAL A 134 -16.15 -4.70 -7.68
C VAL A 134 -14.75 -5.10 -7.24
N VAL A 135 -14.58 -5.53 -5.99
CA VAL A 135 -13.28 -6.01 -5.50
C VAL A 135 -13.16 -7.53 -5.74
N PRO A 136 -12.19 -7.98 -6.56
CA PRO A 136 -12.09 -9.37 -6.96
C PRO A 136 -11.65 -10.28 -5.80
N GLY A 137 -12.17 -11.51 -5.80
CA GLY A 137 -11.88 -12.51 -4.76
C GLY A 137 -12.64 -12.30 -3.45
N VAL A 138 -13.34 -11.16 -3.29
CA VAL A 138 -14.19 -10.90 -2.13
C VAL A 138 -15.62 -11.34 -2.47
N CYS A 139 -16.09 -12.42 -1.84
CA CYS A 139 -17.48 -12.81 -1.93
C CYS A 139 -18.29 -11.89 -0.99
N LEU A 140 -19.16 -11.05 -1.54
CA LEU A 140 -20.27 -10.49 -0.76
C LEU A 140 -21.15 -11.68 -0.38
N GLY A 141 -21.04 -12.12 0.87
CA GLY A 141 -21.84 -13.21 1.40
C GLY A 141 -23.32 -12.85 1.25
N VAL A 142 -23.98 -13.47 0.27
CA VAL A 142 -25.37 -13.87 0.47
C VAL A 142 -25.26 -15.14 1.30
N SER A 143 -25.44 -15.02 2.61
CA SER A 143 -25.57 -16.13 3.54
C SER A 143 -26.84 -15.92 4.34
#